data_AF-A0A328A5Q0-F1
#
_entry.id   AF-A0A328A5Q0-F1
#
_cell.length_a   1.000
_cell.length_b   1.000
_cell.length_c   1.000
_cell.angle_alpha   90.00
_cell.angle_beta   90.00
_cell.angle_gamma   90.00
#
_symmetry.space_group_name_H-M   'P 1'
#
loop_
_entity.id
_entity.type
_entity.pdbx_description
1 polymer ?
#
loop_
_entity_poly.entity_id
_entity_poly.type
_entity_poly.pdbx_seq_one_letter_code
_entity_poly.pdbx_strand_id
1 'polypeptide(L)'
;MIKVKKCIKNMVLILMERDNAASFLKIKNNNIMKIRFYIKEAIRIEKSGVKPPKKEHGPLEIPLELEEAFKENERLREAFYKLTPGRQRAYAIEISKAKRSETKRNRIEKYTEKIYQGKGLLER
;
A
#
# COMPACT_ATOMS: atom_id res chain seq x y z
N MET A 1 -0.17 -3.51 -13.77
CA MET A 1 -1.48 -2.79 -13.85
C MET A 1 -1.92 -2.07 -12.56
N ILE A 2 -1.60 -2.55 -11.35
CA ILE A 2 -2.07 -1.93 -10.08
C ILE A 2 -1.41 -0.57 -9.78
N LYS A 3 -0.11 -0.41 -10.12
CA LYS A 3 0.63 0.86 -9.92
C LYS A 3 0.05 2.02 -10.74
N VAL A 4 -0.41 1.75 -11.97
CA VAL A 4 -1.04 2.75 -12.86
C VAL A 4 -2.39 3.19 -12.30
N LYS A 5 -3.23 2.26 -11.81
CA LYS A 5 -4.51 2.60 -11.16
C LYS A 5 -4.31 3.47 -9.91
N LYS A 6 -3.28 3.21 -9.10
CA LYS A 6 -2.99 4.00 -7.89
C LYS A 6 -2.44 5.39 -8.22
N CYS A 7 -1.63 5.49 -9.28
CA CYS A 7 -1.11 6.76 -9.78
C CYS A 7 -2.22 7.64 -10.36
N ILE A 8 -3.12 7.06 -11.17
CA ILE A 8 -4.31 7.75 -11.69
C ILE A 8 -5.23 8.17 -10.54
N LYS A 9 -5.45 7.32 -9.53
CA LYS A 9 -6.28 7.68 -8.37
C LYS A 9 -5.71 8.85 -7.56
N ASN A 10 -4.40 8.88 -7.31
CA ASN A 10 -3.75 10.01 -6.62
C ASN A 10 -3.73 11.29 -7.47
N MET A 11 -3.53 11.18 -8.79
CA MET A 11 -3.58 12.32 -9.72
C MET A 11 -4.99 12.92 -9.79
N VAL A 12 -6.01 12.06 -9.83
CA VAL A 12 -7.42 12.45 -9.77
C VAL A 12 -7.76 13.08 -8.42
N LEU A 13 -7.24 12.57 -7.30
CA LEU A 13 -7.47 13.15 -5.97
C LEU A 13 -6.88 14.57 -5.83
N ILE A 14 -5.71 14.82 -6.42
CA ILE A 14 -5.07 16.15 -6.44
C ILE A 14 -5.85 17.13 -7.35
N LEU A 15 -6.50 16.62 -8.40
CA LEU A 15 -7.39 17.42 -9.26
C LEU A 15 -8.79 17.64 -8.64
N MET A 16 -9.25 16.72 -7.77
CA MET A 16 -10.55 16.78 -7.08
C MET A 16 -10.63 17.84 -5.99
N GLU A 17 -9.52 18.20 -5.34
CA GLU A 17 -9.51 19.23 -4.28
C GLU A 17 -9.78 20.65 -4.80
N ARG A 18 -9.88 20.84 -6.13
CA ARG A 18 -10.15 22.14 -6.77
C ARG A 18 -11.54 22.29 -7.39
N ASP A 19 -12.30 21.21 -7.55
CA ASP A 19 -13.59 21.25 -8.24
C ASP A 19 -14.70 20.56 -7.44
N ASN A 20 -15.78 21.33 -7.18
CA ASN A 20 -16.99 20.90 -6.49
C ASN A 20 -17.47 19.50 -6.91
N ALA A 21 -17.86 18.70 -5.90
CA ALA A 21 -18.24 17.28 -5.95
C ALA A 21 -19.35 16.90 -6.96
N ALA A 22 -20.02 17.88 -7.60
CA ALA A 22 -21.08 17.66 -8.58
C ALA A 22 -20.60 17.06 -9.92
N SER A 23 -19.31 17.16 -10.24
CA SER A 23 -18.78 16.67 -11.53
C SER A 23 -18.55 15.14 -11.57
N PHE A 24 -18.54 14.47 -10.40
CA PHE A 24 -18.13 13.06 -10.29
C PHE A 24 -19.23 12.04 -10.61
N LEU A 25 -20.51 12.44 -10.58
CA LEU A 25 -21.63 11.55 -10.88
C LEU A 25 -21.81 11.26 -12.39
N LYS A 26 -21.01 11.89 -13.27
CA LYS A 26 -21.16 11.80 -14.74
C LYS A 26 -20.17 10.88 -15.46
N ILE A 27 -19.43 10.01 -14.74
CA ILE A 27 -18.58 8.98 -15.37
C ILE A 27 -19.41 7.69 -15.59
N LYS A 28 -20.49 7.82 -16.33
CA LYS A 28 -21.15 6.71 -17.05
C LYS A 28 -21.10 6.88 -18.56
N ASN A 29 -20.46 7.95 -19.06
CA ASN A 29 -20.34 8.20 -20.50
C ASN A 29 -18.88 8.11 -20.94
N ASN A 30 -18.63 7.22 -21.91
CA ASN A 30 -17.38 7.03 -22.65
C ASN A 30 -16.91 8.34 -23.31
N ASN A 31 -16.26 9.22 -22.56
CA ASN A 31 -15.73 10.47 -23.10
C ASN A 31 -14.24 10.28 -23.44
N ILE A 32 -13.99 9.62 -24.59
CA ILE A 32 -12.67 9.27 -25.13
C ILE A 32 -11.71 10.48 -25.13
N MET A 33 -12.24 11.70 -25.33
CA MET A 33 -11.46 12.93 -25.28
C MET A 33 -10.80 13.18 -23.93
N LYS A 34 -11.49 12.94 -22.81
CA LYS A 34 -10.94 13.11 -21.46
C LYS A 34 -9.82 12.10 -21.19
N ILE A 35 -9.99 10.86 -21.66
CA ILE A 35 -8.96 9.82 -21.54
C ILE A 35 -7.69 10.23 -22.29
N ARG A 36 -7.83 10.69 -23.55
CA ARG A 36 -6.69 11.17 -24.36
C ARG A 36 -5.98 12.37 -23.71
N PHE A 37 -6.73 13.28 -23.11
CA PHE A 37 -6.17 14.39 -22.33
C PHE A 37 -5.33 13.90 -21.15
N TYR A 38 -5.88 13.03 -20.29
CA TYR A 38 -5.14 12.50 -19.14
C TYR A 38 -3.90 11.69 -19.53
N ILE A 39 -3.94 10.98 -20.66
CA ILE A 39 -2.76 10.25 -21.18
C ILE A 39 -1.66 11.24 -21.60
N LYS A 40 -1.99 12.31 -22.33
CA LYS A 40 -1.02 13.34 -22.72
C LYS A 40 -0.40 14.03 -21.51
N GLU A 41 -1.22 14.34 -20.51
CA GLU A 41 -0.76 14.93 -19.26
C GLU A 41 0.16 14.01 -18.47
N ALA A 42 -0.16 12.71 -18.38
CA ALA A 42 0.72 11.73 -17.75
C ALA A 42 2.08 11.62 -18.46
N ILE A 43 2.11 11.63 -19.80
CA ILE A 43 3.36 11.63 -20.59
C ILE A 43 4.19 12.89 -20.32
N ARG A 44 3.53 14.07 -20.24
CA ARG A 44 4.19 15.35 -19.96
C ARG A 44 4.87 15.36 -18.59
N ILE A 45 4.18 14.83 -17.57
CA ILE A 45 4.70 14.72 -16.19
C ILE A 45 5.85 13.72 -16.10
N GLU A 46 5.75 12.58 -16.79
CA GLU A 46 6.85 11.60 -16.81
C GLU A 46 8.10 12.20 -17.49
N LYS A 47 7.93 12.90 -18.61
CA LYS A 47 9.03 13.58 -19.31
C LYS A 47 9.66 14.72 -18.50
N SER A 48 8.91 15.40 -17.64
CA SER A 48 9.46 16.44 -16.76
C SER A 48 10.22 15.87 -15.56
N GLY A 49 10.19 14.55 -15.34
CA GLY A 49 10.88 13.88 -14.23
C GLY A 49 10.28 14.19 -12.85
N VAL A 50 9.12 14.86 -12.81
CA VAL A 50 8.45 15.24 -11.56
C VAL A 50 7.90 13.98 -10.90
N LYS A 51 8.57 13.53 -9.84
CA LYS A 51 8.10 12.42 -9.01
C LYS A 51 7.06 12.94 -8.02
N PRO A 52 5.93 12.25 -7.82
CA PRO A 52 5.01 12.61 -6.76
C PRO A 52 5.74 12.56 -5.41
N PRO A 53 5.43 13.48 -4.48
CA PRO A 53 6.04 13.47 -3.17
C PRO A 53 5.75 12.12 -2.50
N LYS A 54 6.78 11.57 -1.84
CA LYS A 54 6.58 10.38 -1.01
C LYS A 54 5.59 10.78 0.09
N LYS A 55 4.41 10.16 0.09
CA LYS A 55 3.51 10.27 1.24
C LYS A 55 4.21 9.61 2.41
N GLU A 56 4.59 10.41 3.39
CA GLU A 56 4.99 9.89 4.68
C GLU A 56 3.79 9.17 5.27
N HIS A 57 4.01 7.92 5.65
CA HIS A 57 3.02 7.14 6.36
C HIS A 57 3.34 7.30 7.84
N GLY A 58 2.30 7.43 8.67
CA GLY A 58 2.45 7.50 10.12
C GLY A 58 3.24 6.32 10.71
N PRO A 59 3.59 6.39 12.01
CA PRO A 59 4.40 5.38 12.67
C PRO A 59 3.82 3.97 12.47
N LEU A 60 4.71 2.99 12.34
CA LEU A 60 4.32 1.59 12.22
C LEU A 60 3.86 1.09 13.60
N GLU A 61 2.58 0.77 13.73
CA GLU A 61 2.03 0.13 14.92
C GLU A 61 2.26 -1.39 14.84
N ILE A 62 3.21 -1.89 15.64
CA ILE A 62 3.51 -3.32 15.75
C ILE A 62 2.66 -3.92 16.88
N PRO A 63 1.89 -4.99 16.64
CA PRO A 63 1.13 -5.65 17.70
C PRO A 63 2.07 -6.37 18.68
N LEU A 64 1.68 -6.42 19.95
CA LEU A 64 2.44 -7.05 21.04
C LEU A 64 2.87 -8.49 20.69
N GLU A 65 1.98 -9.29 20.13
CA GLU A 65 2.26 -10.69 19.79
C GLU A 65 3.37 -10.82 18.72
N LEU A 66 3.51 -9.81 17.86
CA LEU A 66 4.59 -9.78 16.87
C LEU A 66 5.92 -9.33 17.50
N GLU A 67 5.89 -8.42 18.49
CA GLU A 67 7.09 -8.08 19.28
C GLU A 67 7.58 -9.26 20.11
N GLU A 68 6.67 -10.04 20.71
CA GLU A 68 7.00 -11.29 21.41
C GLU A 68 7.67 -12.29 20.48
N ALA A 69 7.10 -12.50 19.29
CA ALA A 69 7.70 -13.36 18.27
C ALA A 69 9.09 -12.89 17.82
N PHE A 70 9.35 -11.57 17.81
CA PHE A 70 10.69 -11.04 17.53
C PHE A 70 11.69 -11.31 18.65
N LYS A 71 11.26 -11.30 19.91
CA LYS A 71 12.12 -11.66 21.07
C LYS A 71 12.47 -13.14 21.06
N GLU A 72 11.52 -13.99 20.66
CA GLU A 72 11.74 -15.44 20.54
C GLU A 72 12.57 -15.81 19.30
N ASN A 73 12.47 -15.02 18.23
CA ASN A 73 13.13 -15.30 16.97
C ASN A 73 13.72 -14.03 16.33
N GLU A 74 14.99 -13.75 16.63
CA GLU A 74 15.71 -12.61 16.07
C GLU A 74 15.81 -12.67 14.53
N ARG A 75 15.88 -13.87 13.94
CA ARG A 75 15.91 -14.01 12.47
C ARG A 75 14.61 -13.53 11.83
N LEU A 76 13.46 -13.79 12.47
CA LEU A 76 12.16 -13.28 12.02
C LEU A 76 12.13 -11.76 12.09
N ARG A 77 12.65 -11.18 13.17
CA ARG A 77 12.77 -9.73 13.34
C ARG A 77 13.58 -9.10 12.22
N GLU A 78 14.78 -9.60 11.96
CA GLU A 78 15.63 -9.09 10.88
C GLU A 78 14.96 -9.20 9.50
N ALA A 79 14.35 -10.35 9.20
CA ALA A 79 13.67 -10.55 7.94
C ALA A 79 12.48 -9.61 7.76
N PHE A 80 11.72 -9.37 8.84
CA PHE A 80 10.61 -8.42 8.85
C PHE A 80 11.08 -6.98 8.58
N TYR A 81 12.12 -6.52 9.26
CA TYR A 81 12.63 -5.17 9.07
C TYR A 81 13.35 -4.96 7.72
N LYS A 82 13.82 -6.03 7.07
CA LYS A 82 14.32 -5.99 5.67
C LYS A 82 13.21 -5.78 4.63
N LEU A 83 11.93 -6.02 4.98
CA LEU A 83 10.80 -5.74 4.08
C LEU A 83 10.64 -4.23 3.83
N THR A 84 10.06 -3.86 2.70
CA THR A 84 9.70 -2.45 2.46
C THR A 84 8.66 -1.96 3.49
N PRO A 85 8.66 -0.68 3.90
CA PRO A 85 7.72 -0.16 4.92
C PRO A 85 6.25 -0.44 4.61
N GLY A 86 5.89 -0.47 3.32
CA GLY A 86 4.53 -0.84 2.88
C GLY A 86 4.18 -2.30 3.16
N ARG A 87 5.14 -3.22 3.01
CA ARG A 87 4.96 -4.65 3.34
C ARG A 87 4.92 -4.86 4.84
N GLN A 88 5.81 -4.22 5.61
CA GLN A 88 5.78 -4.25 7.08
C GLN A 88 4.41 -3.84 7.62
N ARG A 89 3.88 -2.70 7.15
CA ARG A 89 2.53 -2.22 7.51
C ARG A 89 1.44 -3.21 7.13
N ALA A 90 1.50 -3.80 5.94
CA ALA A 90 0.49 -4.77 5.51
C ALA A 90 0.44 -6.00 6.43
N TYR A 91 1.60 -6.52 6.85
CA TYR A 91 1.66 -7.61 7.82
C TYR A 91 1.14 -7.20 9.19
N ALA A 92 1.59 -6.05 9.71
CA ALA A 92 1.14 -5.55 11.00
C ALA A 92 -0.38 -5.36 11.04
N ILE A 93 -0.97 -4.73 10.01
CA ILE A 93 -2.42 -4.55 9.90
C ILE A 93 -3.16 -5.90 9.84
N GLU A 94 -2.69 -6.84 9.01
CA GLU A 94 -3.36 -8.12 8.89
C GLU A 94 -3.28 -8.94 10.18
N ILE A 95 -2.15 -8.90 10.90
CA ILE A 95 -2.04 -9.56 12.21
C ILE A 95 -2.96 -8.87 13.21
N SER A 96 -2.90 -7.55 13.35
CA SER A 96 -3.72 -6.76 14.28
C SER A 96 -5.22 -6.85 14.02
N LYS A 97 -5.64 -7.23 12.81
CA LYS A 97 -7.06 -7.47 12.48
C LYS A 97 -7.68 -8.63 13.29
N ALA A 98 -6.88 -9.56 13.79
CA ALA A 98 -7.38 -10.64 14.66
C ALA A 98 -7.57 -10.14 16.09
N LYS A 99 -8.75 -10.38 16.67
CA LYS A 99 -9.07 -9.98 18.05
C LYS A 99 -8.42 -10.89 19.10
N ARG A 100 -8.30 -12.19 18.82
CA ARG A 100 -7.76 -13.19 19.75
C ARG A 100 -6.24 -13.33 19.55
N SER A 101 -5.49 -13.33 20.65
CA SER A 101 -4.03 -13.44 20.62
C SER A 101 -3.54 -14.76 20.00
N GLU A 102 -4.25 -15.87 20.22
CA GLU A 102 -3.95 -17.15 19.58
C GLU A 102 -4.05 -17.07 18.05
N THR A 103 -5.08 -16.40 17.53
CA THR A 103 -5.24 -16.21 16.08
C THR A 103 -4.16 -15.30 15.50
N LYS A 104 -3.67 -14.33 16.26
CA LYS A 104 -2.52 -13.50 15.85
C LYS A 104 -1.26 -14.34 15.75
N ARG A 105 -0.96 -15.19 16.74
CA ARG A 105 0.18 -16.12 16.71
C ARG A 105 0.13 -17.06 15.51
N ASN A 106 -1.03 -17.68 15.26
CA ASN A 106 -1.22 -18.54 14.08
C ASN A 106 -0.99 -17.79 12.76
N ARG A 107 -1.36 -16.49 12.68
CA ARG A 107 -1.06 -15.65 11.51
C ARG A 107 0.43 -15.37 11.38
N ILE A 108 1.11 -15.08 12.48
CA ILE A 108 2.57 -14.85 12.49
C ILE A 108 3.28 -16.08 11.93
N GLU A 109 3.03 -17.26 12.49
CA GLU A 109 3.61 -18.53 12.03
C GLU A 109 3.35 -18.78 10.55
N LYS A 110 2.10 -18.59 10.11
CA LYS A 110 1.71 -18.74 8.70
C LYS A 110 2.49 -17.83 7.77
N TYR A 111 2.84 -16.62 8.21
CA TYR A 111 3.52 -15.62 7.40
C TYR A 111 5.03 -15.62 7.55
N THR A 112 5.58 -16.27 8.56
CA THR A 112 7.03 -16.39 8.83
C THR A 112 7.80 -16.80 7.58
N GLU A 113 7.36 -17.85 6.88
CA GLU A 113 8.04 -18.34 5.68
C GLU A 113 8.05 -17.29 4.55
N LYS A 114 6.95 -16.56 4.37
CA LYS A 114 6.88 -15.47 3.39
C LYS A 114 7.78 -14.30 3.76
N ILE A 115 7.85 -13.97 5.05
CA ILE A 115 8.70 -12.91 5.57
C ILE A 115 10.18 -13.25 5.33
N TYR A 116 10.58 -14.51 5.56
CA TYR A 116 11.93 -14.98 5.22
C TYR A 116 12.26 -14.89 3.74
N GLN A 117 11.29 -15.18 2.88
CA GLN A 117 11.44 -15.02 1.43
C GLN A 117 11.36 -13.55 0.96
N GLY A 118 11.16 -12.60 1.87
CA GLY A 118 10.99 -11.19 1.54
C GLY A 118 9.69 -10.86 0.79
N LYS A 119 8.73 -11.79 0.75
CA LYS A 119 7.47 -11.67 -0.01
C LYS A 119 6.46 -10.81 0.73
N GLY A 120 5.52 -10.25 -0.03
CA GLY A 120 4.33 -9.58 0.52
C GLY A 120 3.20 -10.57 0.85
N LEU A 121 2.22 -10.11 1.63
CA LEU A 121 1.06 -10.91 2.09
C LEU A 121 0.35 -11.68 0.95
N LEU A 122 0.14 -11.00 -0.19
CA LEU A 122 -0.58 -11.52 -1.36
C LEU A 122 0.32 -12.17 -2.41
N GLU A 123 1.63 -12.14 -2.21
CA GLU A 123 2.57 -12.75 -3.15
C GLU A 123 2.59 -14.26 -2.89
N ARG A 124 2.47 -15.03 -3.99
CA ARG A 124 2.54 -16.49 -4.00
C ARG A 124 3.99 -16.89 -4.29
#